data_AF-A0A2U9P1B6-F1
#
_entry.id   AF-A0A2U9P1B6-F1
#
_cell.length_a   1.000
_cell.length_b   1.000
_cell.length_c   1.000
_cell.angle_alpha   90.00
_cell.angle_beta   90.00
_cell.angle_gamma   90.00
#
_symmetry.space_group_name_H-M   'P 1'
#
loop_
_entity.id
_entity.type
_entity.pdbx_description
1 polymer ?
#
loop_
_entity_poly.entity_id
_entity_poly.type
_entity_poly.pdbx_seq_one_letter_code
_entity_poly.pdbx_strand_id
1 'polypeptide(L)'
;MSRNAHIAPAPLPQAARWSLVTSPRGTPLRTRTRTTTAATALAAAALLALTSCGPDDKGGAAGTDGKPSTADTATLPDMTGKGLQSAQDQAQAAGFRHLASHDALGRGRHQVLDRNWKVCAQTPKAGEHPTDTEVDFATVKLEEDCPSTDQGDVQEAGTTMPDFKGKSVKVARQALDSSTSITVTDASGEDRMILVESNWQVCSQDPAPGAKLDGQPVAFTAVKFGESC
;
A
#
# COMPACT_ATOMS: atom_id res chain seq x y z
N MET A 1 41.90 -43.15 46.70
CA MET A 1 41.50 -41.84 47.24
C MET A 1 40.55 -41.18 46.23
N SER A 2 39.27 -41.56 46.24
CA SER A 2 38.25 -40.95 45.36
C SER A 2 37.44 -39.94 46.17
N ARG A 3 37.49 -38.66 45.77
CA ARG A 3 36.67 -37.60 46.35
C ARG A 3 35.32 -37.56 45.63
N ASN A 4 34.25 -37.94 46.33
CA ASN A 4 32.89 -37.64 45.92
C ASN A 4 32.63 -36.15 46.12
N ALA A 5 32.36 -35.42 45.04
CA ALA A 5 31.86 -34.05 45.10
C ALA A 5 30.32 -34.09 45.19
N HIS A 6 29.77 -33.69 46.33
CA HIS A 6 28.34 -33.42 46.47
C HIS A 6 28.05 -32.02 45.92
N ILE A 7 27.24 -31.96 44.87
CA ILE A 7 26.71 -30.73 44.30
C ILE A 7 25.44 -30.37 45.09
N ALA A 8 25.45 -29.22 45.77
CA ALA A 8 24.27 -28.68 46.44
C ALA A 8 23.28 -28.10 45.40
N PRO A 9 21.95 -28.19 45.63
CA PRO A 9 20.96 -27.64 44.72
C PRO A 9 20.86 -26.11 44.84
N ALA A 10 20.65 -25.45 43.69
CA ALA A 10 20.48 -24.00 43.58
C ALA A 10 19.13 -23.53 44.18
N PRO A 11 19.06 -22.31 44.73
CA PRO A 11 17.83 -21.76 45.31
C PRO A 11 16.83 -21.34 44.21
N LEU A 12 15.55 -21.58 44.47
CA LEU A 12 14.43 -21.19 43.61
C LEU A 12 14.23 -19.65 43.63
N PRO A 13 13.86 -19.03 42.49
CA PRO A 13 13.53 -17.60 42.45
C PRO A 13 12.18 -17.33 43.12
N GLN A 14 12.13 -16.25 43.92
CA GLN A 14 10.94 -15.80 44.62
C GLN A 14 9.90 -15.24 43.65
N ALA A 15 8.63 -15.58 43.87
CA ALA A 15 7.49 -15.11 43.08
C ALA A 15 7.30 -13.59 43.25
N ALA A 16 7.25 -12.88 42.12
CA ALA A 16 6.94 -11.46 42.07
C ALA A 16 5.50 -11.19 42.56
N ARG A 17 5.37 -10.34 43.56
CA ARG A 17 4.09 -9.87 44.10
C ARG A 17 3.52 -8.82 43.15
N TRP A 18 2.39 -9.15 42.51
CA TRP A 18 1.64 -8.21 41.68
C TRP A 18 0.87 -7.26 42.60
N SER A 19 1.34 -6.01 42.71
CA SER A 19 0.56 -4.94 43.33
C SER A 19 -0.51 -4.47 42.35
N LEU A 20 -1.77 -4.75 42.68
CA LEU A 20 -2.93 -4.22 41.97
C LEU A 20 -2.99 -2.70 42.19
N VAL A 21 -2.56 -1.92 41.18
CA VAL A 21 -2.87 -0.48 41.10
C VAL A 21 -4.37 -0.35 40.82
N THR A 22 -5.09 0.17 41.81
CA THR A 22 -6.48 0.59 41.65
C THR A 22 -6.51 1.93 40.95
N SER A 23 -7.04 1.93 39.71
CA SER A 23 -7.20 3.13 38.90
C SER A 23 -8.37 3.98 39.42
N PRO A 24 -8.24 5.31 39.59
CA PRO A 24 -9.34 6.17 39.99
C PRO A 24 -10.37 6.29 38.86
N ARG A 25 -11.65 6.14 39.22
CA ARG A 25 -12.80 6.21 38.31
C ARG A 25 -12.85 7.58 37.63
N GLY A 26 -12.76 7.60 36.30
CA GLY A 26 -12.98 8.79 35.50
C GLY A 26 -14.41 9.31 35.64
N THR A 27 -14.53 10.63 35.78
CA THR A 27 -15.80 11.36 35.83
C THR A 27 -16.54 11.23 34.49
N PRO A 28 -17.86 10.92 34.48
CA PRO A 28 -18.61 10.85 33.23
C PRO A 28 -18.76 12.25 32.59
N LEU A 29 -18.33 12.35 31.33
CA LEU A 29 -18.59 13.50 30.46
C LEU A 29 -20.11 13.69 30.30
N ARG A 30 -20.59 14.89 30.66
CA ARG A 30 -21.98 15.32 30.46
C ARG A 30 -22.27 15.45 28.97
N THR A 31 -23.02 14.49 28.43
CA THR A 31 -23.61 14.53 27.10
C THR A 31 -24.55 15.73 26.96
N ARG A 32 -24.28 16.61 25.98
CA ARG A 32 -25.16 17.73 25.63
C ARG A 32 -26.01 17.33 24.43
N THR A 33 -27.15 16.71 24.71
CA THR A 33 -28.16 16.30 23.73
C THR A 33 -28.75 17.55 23.06
N ARG A 34 -28.54 17.73 21.75
CA ARG A 34 -29.30 18.68 20.93
C ARG A 34 -30.48 17.96 20.32
N THR A 35 -31.66 18.23 20.86
CA THR A 35 -32.95 17.87 20.29
C THR A 35 -33.26 18.76 19.09
N THR A 36 -33.36 18.18 17.91
CA THR A 36 -34.04 18.80 16.75
C THR A 36 -35.15 17.88 16.29
N THR A 37 -36.37 18.20 16.72
CA THR A 37 -37.62 17.69 16.17
C THR A 37 -37.93 18.40 14.86
N ALA A 38 -38.16 17.66 13.79
CA ALA A 38 -39.11 18.02 12.74
C ALA A 38 -39.45 16.78 11.90
N ALA A 39 -40.68 16.30 12.07
CA ALA A 39 -41.31 15.29 11.25
C ALA A 39 -41.97 15.96 10.04
N THR A 40 -41.80 15.39 8.85
CA THR A 40 -42.78 15.52 7.74
C THR A 40 -42.78 14.22 6.94
N ALA A 41 -43.84 13.44 7.12
CA ALA A 41 -44.22 12.35 6.26
C ALA A 41 -45.08 12.91 5.12
N LEU A 42 -44.80 12.52 3.88
CA LEU A 42 -45.72 12.62 2.75
C LEU A 42 -45.57 11.34 1.93
N ALA A 43 -46.57 10.47 2.06
CA ALA A 43 -46.79 9.33 1.18
C ALA A 43 -47.68 9.78 0.02
N ALA A 44 -47.35 9.37 -1.21
CA ALA A 44 -48.31 9.27 -2.29
C ALA A 44 -47.86 8.16 -3.26
N ALA A 45 -48.62 7.07 -3.24
CA ALA A 45 -48.57 6.00 -4.23
C ALA A 45 -49.32 6.44 -5.49
N ALA A 46 -48.81 6.08 -6.67
CA ALA A 46 -49.58 6.00 -7.89
C ALA A 46 -49.10 4.79 -8.72
N LEU A 47 -49.92 3.74 -8.68
CA LEU A 47 -49.92 2.62 -9.62
C LEU A 47 -50.65 3.06 -10.89
N LEU A 48 -50.04 2.82 -12.06
CA LEU A 48 -50.76 2.59 -13.32
C LEU A 48 -50.00 1.51 -14.11
N ALA A 49 -50.78 0.63 -14.71
CA ALA A 49 -50.41 -0.72 -15.09
C ALA A 49 -50.39 -0.92 -16.62
N LEU A 50 -50.01 -2.15 -17.00
CA LEU A 50 -50.45 -2.91 -18.18
C LEU A 50 -49.66 -2.77 -19.51
N THR A 51 -48.87 -3.83 -19.72
CA THR A 51 -48.88 -4.75 -20.88
C THR A 51 -48.59 -4.22 -22.28
N SER A 52 -47.44 -4.65 -22.79
CA SER A 52 -47.29 -5.11 -24.18
C SER A 52 -46.21 -6.20 -24.23
N CYS A 53 -46.61 -7.45 -23.97
CA CYS A 53 -45.91 -8.62 -24.50
C CYS A 53 -46.44 -8.84 -25.92
N GLY A 54 -45.56 -8.83 -26.91
CA GLY A 54 -45.83 -9.32 -28.26
C GLY A 54 -44.63 -10.15 -28.73
N PRO A 55 -44.82 -11.33 -29.35
CA PRO A 55 -43.78 -12.34 -29.55
C PRO A 55 -43.08 -12.25 -30.92
N ASP A 56 -41.89 -12.83 -30.95
CA ASP A 56 -41.22 -13.49 -32.09
C ASP A 56 -41.14 -12.76 -33.44
N ASP A 57 -39.95 -12.28 -33.79
CA ASP A 57 -39.41 -12.55 -35.12
C ASP A 57 -37.88 -12.33 -35.21
N LYS A 58 -37.22 -13.43 -35.58
CA LYS A 58 -35.93 -13.54 -36.28
C LYS A 58 -34.64 -13.37 -35.48
N GLY A 59 -34.09 -14.54 -35.15
CA GLY A 59 -32.66 -14.76 -35.12
C GLY A 59 -32.01 -14.28 -36.42
N GLY A 60 -31.41 -13.10 -36.35
CA GLY A 60 -30.29 -12.72 -37.19
C GLY A 60 -29.04 -13.16 -36.46
N ALA A 61 -28.40 -14.23 -36.95
CA ALA A 61 -26.99 -14.47 -36.67
C ALA A 61 -26.23 -13.23 -37.16
N ALA A 62 -25.95 -12.30 -36.25
CA ALA A 62 -24.95 -11.29 -36.45
C ALA A 62 -23.62 -12.05 -36.50
N GLY A 63 -23.18 -12.38 -37.72
CA GLY A 63 -21.80 -12.73 -37.97
C GLY A 63 -20.95 -11.65 -37.34
N THR A 64 -20.18 -12.02 -36.32
CA THR A 64 -19.05 -11.22 -35.88
C THR A 64 -17.99 -11.32 -36.97
N ASP A 65 -18.22 -10.60 -38.07
CA ASP A 65 -17.14 -10.15 -38.93
C ASP A 65 -16.37 -9.10 -38.12
N GLY A 66 -15.51 -9.61 -37.24
CA GLY A 66 -14.50 -8.81 -36.55
C GLY A 66 -13.54 -8.27 -37.59
N LYS A 67 -13.90 -7.16 -38.23
CA LYS A 67 -12.92 -6.29 -38.88
C LYS A 67 -11.88 -5.97 -37.80
N PRO A 68 -10.57 -6.13 -38.05
CA PRO A 68 -9.56 -5.67 -37.13
C PRO A 68 -9.83 -4.18 -36.88
N SER A 69 -10.20 -3.84 -35.64
CA SER A 69 -10.17 -2.45 -35.21
C SER A 69 -8.69 -2.09 -35.27
N THR A 70 -8.30 -1.28 -36.25
CA THR A 70 -7.00 -0.60 -36.19
C THR A 70 -7.02 0.16 -34.87
N ALA A 71 -6.15 -0.20 -33.93
CA ALA A 71 -6.06 0.54 -32.68
C ALA A 71 -5.74 2.00 -33.02
N ASP A 72 -6.51 2.93 -32.47
CA ASP A 72 -6.22 4.35 -32.64
C ASP A 72 -4.83 4.63 -32.05
N THR A 73 -3.97 5.31 -32.81
CA THR A 73 -2.63 5.69 -32.36
C THR A 73 -2.58 7.18 -32.06
N ALA A 74 -1.75 7.55 -31.09
CA ALA A 74 -1.47 8.94 -30.76
C ALA A 74 -0.01 9.12 -30.34
N THR A 75 0.48 10.36 -30.41
CA THR A 75 1.80 10.71 -29.88
C THR A 75 1.72 10.93 -28.37
N LEU A 76 2.40 10.08 -27.60
CA LEU A 76 2.65 10.26 -26.17
C LEU A 76 3.77 11.30 -25.97
N PRO A 77 3.50 12.45 -25.33
CA PRO A 77 4.52 13.44 -25.02
C PRO A 77 5.55 12.93 -24.00
N ASP A 78 6.71 13.59 -23.96
CA ASP A 78 7.65 13.44 -22.84
C ASP A 78 7.14 14.22 -21.61
N MET A 79 6.89 13.47 -20.55
CA MET A 79 6.36 13.93 -19.28
C MET A 79 7.43 14.11 -18.21
N THR A 80 8.67 13.73 -18.50
CA THR A 80 9.79 13.82 -17.55
C THR A 80 9.95 15.24 -17.01
N GLY A 81 10.07 15.37 -15.69
CA GLY A 81 10.22 16.65 -14.99
C GLY A 81 8.91 17.42 -14.75
N LYS A 82 7.76 16.97 -15.27
CA LYS A 82 6.45 17.58 -14.99
C LYS A 82 5.90 17.13 -13.64
N GLY A 83 4.99 17.92 -13.07
CA GLY A 83 4.13 17.45 -11.96
C GLY A 83 3.19 16.34 -12.44
N LEU A 84 2.91 15.35 -11.58
CA LEU A 84 2.16 14.15 -11.96
C LEU A 84 0.75 14.47 -12.49
N GLN A 85 0.00 15.37 -11.83
CA GLN A 85 -1.32 15.78 -12.32
C GLN A 85 -1.24 16.35 -13.75
N SER A 86 -0.27 17.24 -14.01
CA SER A 86 -0.11 17.83 -15.33
C SER A 86 0.31 16.80 -16.38
N ALA A 87 1.10 15.80 -16.01
CA ALA A 87 1.49 14.70 -16.90
C ALA A 87 0.28 13.83 -17.26
N GLN A 88 -0.55 13.46 -16.28
CA GLN A 88 -1.77 12.70 -16.53
C GLN A 88 -2.75 13.48 -17.41
N ASP A 89 -3.01 14.76 -17.09
CA ASP A 89 -3.91 15.62 -17.87
C ASP A 89 -3.43 15.72 -19.34
N GLN A 90 -2.11 15.87 -19.55
CA GLN A 90 -1.52 15.95 -20.88
C GLN A 90 -1.58 14.62 -21.65
N ALA A 91 -1.37 13.48 -20.98
CA ALA A 91 -1.50 12.15 -21.58
C ALA A 91 -2.96 11.88 -21.98
N GLN A 92 -3.92 12.22 -21.12
CA GLN A 92 -5.35 12.09 -21.40
C GLN A 92 -5.81 12.99 -22.55
N ALA A 93 -5.29 14.23 -22.61
CA ALA A 93 -5.55 15.13 -23.73
C ALA A 93 -5.00 14.60 -25.06
N ALA A 94 -3.93 13.81 -25.02
CA ALA A 94 -3.37 13.12 -26.18
C ALA A 94 -4.11 11.81 -26.53
N GLY A 95 -5.06 11.35 -25.70
CA GLY A 95 -5.88 10.15 -25.96
C GLY A 95 -5.57 8.95 -25.06
N PHE A 96 -4.50 8.99 -24.25
CA PHE A 96 -4.13 7.89 -23.36
C PHE A 96 -4.94 7.93 -22.08
N ARG A 97 -5.77 6.90 -21.84
CA ARG A 97 -6.68 6.84 -20.68
C ARG A 97 -6.31 5.79 -19.65
N HIS A 98 -5.47 4.82 -20.02
CA HIS A 98 -4.91 3.82 -19.11
C HIS A 98 -3.65 4.41 -18.49
N LEU A 99 -3.79 5.08 -17.34
CA LEU A 99 -2.68 5.72 -16.65
C LEU A 99 -2.42 5.02 -15.33
N ALA A 100 -1.15 4.72 -15.07
CA ALA A 100 -0.64 4.25 -13.81
C ALA A 100 0.47 5.19 -13.33
N SER A 101 0.76 5.13 -12.04
CA SER A 101 1.92 5.82 -11.48
C SER A 101 2.36 5.19 -10.18
N HIS A 102 3.67 5.22 -9.94
CA HIS A 102 4.26 4.60 -8.76
C HIS A 102 5.42 5.43 -8.19
N ASP A 103 5.84 5.08 -6.98
CA ASP A 103 6.94 5.74 -6.27
C ASP A 103 8.28 5.18 -6.75
N ALA A 104 9.01 5.97 -7.55
CA ALA A 104 10.27 5.57 -8.16
C ALA A 104 11.37 5.25 -7.13
N LEU A 105 11.25 5.77 -5.90
CA LEU A 105 12.16 5.42 -4.79
C LEU A 105 11.82 4.06 -4.15
N GLY A 106 10.72 3.42 -4.56
CA GLY A 106 10.31 2.12 -4.05
C GLY A 106 10.03 2.13 -2.54
N ARG A 107 9.45 3.22 -2.02
CA ARG A 107 9.14 3.35 -0.57
C ARG A 107 7.68 3.02 -0.23
N GLY A 108 6.93 2.43 -1.17
CA GLY A 108 5.56 1.97 -0.95
C GLY A 108 4.57 3.08 -0.62
N ARG A 109 4.88 4.32 -1.03
CA ARG A 109 4.08 5.51 -0.71
C ARG A 109 2.91 5.63 -1.68
N HIS A 110 1.72 5.89 -1.13
CA HIS A 110 0.54 6.18 -1.95
C HIS A 110 0.53 7.63 -2.44
N GLN A 111 0.22 7.81 -3.71
CA GLN A 111 0.13 9.11 -4.36
C GLN A 111 -1.26 9.72 -4.17
N VAL A 112 -1.59 10.09 -2.92
CA VAL A 112 -2.94 10.60 -2.58
C VAL A 112 -3.21 11.99 -3.18
N LEU A 113 -2.16 12.79 -3.37
CA LEU A 113 -2.24 14.11 -3.95
C LEU A 113 -1.17 14.27 -5.02
N ASP A 114 -1.55 14.03 -6.27
CA ASP A 114 -0.66 13.99 -7.45
C ASP A 114 0.14 15.28 -7.65
N ARG A 115 -0.43 16.42 -7.22
CA ARG A 115 0.28 17.71 -7.26
C ARG A 115 1.53 17.76 -6.38
N ASN A 116 1.69 16.84 -5.43
CA ASN A 116 2.88 16.71 -4.59
C ASN A 116 3.93 15.75 -5.17
N TRP A 117 3.79 15.34 -6.43
CA TRP A 117 4.68 14.40 -7.11
C TRP A 117 5.14 14.95 -8.45
N LYS A 118 6.34 14.56 -8.86
CA LYS A 118 6.93 14.85 -10.17
C LYS A 118 7.37 13.58 -10.87
N VAL A 119 7.25 13.57 -12.20
CA VAL A 119 7.62 12.45 -13.06
C VAL A 119 9.13 12.41 -13.25
N CYS A 120 9.71 11.25 -12.99
CA CYS A 120 11.13 10.96 -13.19
C CYS A 120 11.38 10.15 -14.46
N ALA A 121 10.46 9.24 -14.79
CA ALA A 121 10.47 8.45 -16.00
C ALA A 121 9.04 8.06 -16.37
N GLN A 122 8.85 7.61 -17.61
CA GLN A 122 7.59 7.09 -18.11
C GLN A 122 7.81 5.82 -18.92
N THR A 123 6.81 4.94 -18.88
CA THR A 123 6.72 3.75 -19.72
C THR A 123 5.34 3.71 -20.37
N PRO A 124 5.21 3.61 -21.70
CA PRO A 124 6.28 3.62 -22.68
C PRO A 124 6.97 5.00 -22.80
N LYS A 125 8.16 5.01 -23.40
CA LYS A 125 8.86 6.26 -23.74
C LYS A 125 8.02 7.12 -24.68
N ALA A 126 8.24 8.43 -24.66
CA ALA A 126 7.61 9.36 -25.59
C ALA A 126 7.72 8.89 -27.06
N GLY A 127 6.67 9.10 -27.84
CA GLY A 127 6.57 8.60 -29.21
C GLY A 127 5.16 8.18 -29.60
N GLU A 128 5.01 7.56 -30.76
CA GLU A 128 3.72 7.07 -31.24
C GLU A 128 3.39 5.71 -30.62
N HIS A 129 2.20 5.60 -30.02
CA HIS A 129 1.69 4.37 -29.41
C HIS A 129 0.19 4.22 -29.65
N PRO A 130 -0.35 2.98 -29.59
CA PRO A 130 -1.79 2.76 -29.46
C PRO A 130 -2.35 3.46 -28.22
N THR A 131 -3.49 4.15 -28.34
CA THR A 131 -4.09 4.94 -27.23
C THR A 131 -4.61 4.09 -26.07
N ASP A 132 -4.81 2.78 -26.31
CA ASP A 132 -5.16 1.79 -25.30
C ASP A 132 -3.95 1.28 -24.49
N THR A 133 -2.72 1.69 -24.88
CA THR A 133 -1.50 1.37 -24.13
C THR A 133 -1.55 2.00 -22.74
N GLU A 134 -1.21 1.21 -21.72
CA GLU A 134 -0.99 1.72 -20.37
C GLU A 134 0.26 2.61 -20.33
N VAL A 135 0.11 3.81 -19.79
CA VAL A 135 1.19 4.74 -19.52
C VAL A 135 1.42 4.78 -18.02
N ASP A 136 2.55 4.24 -17.58
CA ASP A 136 3.01 4.29 -16.21
C ASP A 136 4.02 5.42 -16.00
N PHE A 137 3.82 6.19 -14.92
CA PHE A 137 4.73 7.24 -14.49
C PHE A 137 5.47 6.87 -13.21
N ALA A 138 6.80 6.71 -13.30
CA ALA A 138 7.66 6.61 -12.14
C ALA A 138 7.86 8.02 -11.54
N THR A 139 7.48 8.22 -10.27
CA THR A 139 7.44 9.55 -9.65
C THR A 139 8.15 9.63 -8.30
N VAL A 140 8.55 10.84 -7.91
CA VAL A 140 9.05 11.15 -6.57
C VAL A 140 8.34 12.39 -6.01
N LYS A 141 8.46 12.65 -4.70
CA LYS A 141 7.97 13.92 -4.14
C LYS A 141 8.69 15.11 -4.76
N LEU A 142 8.05 16.27 -4.77
CA LEU A 142 8.58 17.46 -5.45
C LEU A 142 10.01 17.81 -5.02
N GLU A 143 10.31 17.67 -3.73
CA GLU A 143 11.60 17.99 -3.11
C GLU A 143 12.62 16.84 -3.13
N GLU A 144 12.25 15.67 -3.66
CA GLU A 144 13.14 14.51 -3.76
C GLU A 144 13.84 14.45 -5.12
N ASP A 145 15.01 13.82 -5.17
CA ASP A 145 15.72 13.58 -6.41
C ASP A 145 15.20 12.34 -7.13
N CYS A 146 15.15 12.43 -8.46
CA CYS A 146 14.84 11.27 -9.29
C CYS A 146 15.99 10.26 -9.20
N PRO A 147 15.71 8.98 -8.88
CA PRO A 147 16.75 7.97 -8.82
C PRO A 147 17.30 7.67 -10.22
N SER A 148 18.57 7.26 -10.31
CA SER A 148 19.15 6.78 -11.58
C SER A 148 18.49 5.50 -12.10
N THR A 149 17.91 4.74 -11.18
CA THR A 149 17.21 3.48 -11.45
C THR A 149 15.91 3.48 -10.65
N ASP A 150 14.81 3.38 -11.39
CA ASP A 150 13.51 3.13 -10.81
C ASP A 150 13.51 1.83 -10.01
N GLN A 151 13.05 1.90 -8.76
CA GLN A 151 12.95 0.75 -7.86
C GLN A 151 11.70 -0.09 -8.09
N GLY A 152 10.78 0.39 -8.93
CA GLY A 152 9.54 -0.24 -9.30
C GLY A 152 8.52 -0.29 -8.15
N ASP A 153 7.39 -0.91 -8.48
CA ASP A 153 6.32 -1.16 -7.53
C ASP A 153 6.63 -2.25 -6.50
N VAL A 154 5.81 -2.26 -5.46
CA VAL A 154 5.88 -3.29 -4.42
C VAL A 154 5.50 -4.65 -5.00
N GLN A 155 6.36 -5.63 -4.75
CA GLN A 155 6.15 -7.02 -5.16
C GLN A 155 5.67 -7.83 -3.96
N GLU A 156 4.55 -8.53 -4.14
CA GLU A 156 4.01 -9.45 -3.15
C GLU A 156 4.97 -10.62 -2.89
N ALA A 157 5.09 -11.02 -1.63
CA ALA A 157 5.89 -12.16 -1.22
C ALA A 157 5.21 -13.47 -1.65
N GLY A 158 6.01 -14.40 -2.13
CA GLY A 158 5.59 -15.78 -2.37
C GLY A 158 5.65 -16.63 -1.09
N THR A 159 6.03 -17.90 -1.25
CA THR A 159 6.17 -18.85 -0.13
C THR A 159 7.50 -18.72 0.63
N THR A 160 8.35 -17.78 0.23
CA THR A 160 9.66 -17.52 0.83
C THR A 160 9.83 -16.05 1.15
N MET A 161 10.55 -15.77 2.22
CA MET A 161 10.86 -14.44 2.71
C MET A 161 11.67 -13.63 1.68
N PRO A 162 11.16 -12.49 1.17
CA PRO A 162 11.93 -11.59 0.33
C PRO A 162 13.09 -10.94 1.09
N ASP A 163 14.07 -10.41 0.36
CA ASP A 163 15.08 -9.53 0.96
C ASP A 163 14.54 -8.09 1.04
N PHE A 164 14.27 -7.65 2.26
CA PHE A 164 13.79 -6.32 2.56
C PHE A 164 14.91 -5.37 2.99
N LYS A 165 16.17 -5.82 3.09
CA LYS A 165 17.26 -4.94 3.54
C LYS A 165 17.39 -3.71 2.64
N GLY A 166 17.39 -2.53 3.26
CA GLY A 166 17.42 -1.23 2.58
C GLY A 166 16.08 -0.82 1.93
N LYS A 167 15.08 -1.70 1.87
CA LYS A 167 13.71 -1.34 1.49
C LYS A 167 13.00 -0.68 2.66
N SER A 168 11.92 0.05 2.36
CA SER A 168 11.15 0.69 3.43
C SER A 168 10.37 -0.34 4.25
N VAL A 169 10.12 -0.02 5.53
CA VAL A 169 9.25 -0.84 6.39
C VAL A 169 7.85 -0.96 5.78
N LYS A 170 7.37 0.09 5.10
CA LYS A 170 6.07 0.10 4.41
C LYS A 170 5.99 -0.95 3.31
N VAL A 171 7.05 -1.09 2.52
CA VAL A 171 7.18 -2.11 1.47
C VAL A 171 7.15 -3.50 2.07
N ALA A 172 7.90 -3.74 3.16
CA ALA A 172 7.90 -5.04 3.83
C ALA A 172 6.50 -5.44 4.31
N ARG A 173 5.74 -4.49 4.88
CA ARG A 173 4.37 -4.73 5.33
C ARG A 173 3.39 -4.95 4.18
N GLN A 174 3.57 -4.24 3.05
CA GLN A 174 2.71 -4.40 1.89
C GLN A 174 2.96 -5.73 1.17
N ALA A 175 4.21 -6.16 1.08
CA ALA A 175 4.59 -7.38 0.38
C ALA A 175 4.23 -8.66 1.14
N LEU A 176 4.21 -8.63 2.47
CA LEU A 176 3.86 -9.80 3.27
C LEU A 176 2.34 -9.94 3.40
N ASP A 177 1.87 -11.19 3.46
CA ASP A 177 0.45 -11.48 3.65
C ASP A 177 -0.11 -10.72 4.87
N SER A 178 -1.32 -10.19 4.74
CA SER A 178 -1.95 -9.35 5.77
C SER A 178 -2.12 -10.02 7.14
N SER A 179 -2.09 -11.36 7.22
CA SER A 179 -2.13 -12.14 8.46
C SER A 179 -0.77 -12.29 9.15
N THR A 180 0.32 -11.91 8.48
CA THR A 180 1.68 -12.01 9.01
C THR A 180 1.83 -11.11 10.24
N SER A 181 2.23 -11.71 11.37
CA SER A 181 2.57 -10.96 12.57
C SER A 181 3.92 -10.28 12.39
N ILE A 182 3.96 -8.94 12.31
CA ILE A 182 5.17 -8.17 12.06
C ILE A 182 5.51 -7.30 13.28
N THR A 183 6.74 -7.44 13.80
CA THR A 183 7.33 -6.53 14.79
C THR A 183 8.44 -5.72 14.13
N VAL A 184 8.51 -4.42 14.43
CA VAL A 184 9.55 -3.53 13.90
C VAL A 184 10.17 -2.74 15.05
N THR A 185 11.49 -2.80 15.18
CA THR A 185 12.26 -2.13 16.24
C THR A 185 13.21 -1.10 15.65
N ASP A 186 13.33 0.07 16.30
CA ASP A 186 14.32 1.08 15.94
C ASP A 186 15.74 0.59 16.27
N ALA A 187 16.60 0.46 15.25
CA ALA A 187 17.99 0.03 15.41
C ALA A 187 18.95 1.17 15.79
N SER A 188 18.51 2.43 15.80
CA SER A 188 19.36 3.58 16.13
C SER A 188 19.73 3.66 17.63
N GLY A 189 19.02 2.92 18.49
CA GLY A 189 19.14 3.01 19.94
C GLY A 189 18.37 4.19 20.56
N GLU A 190 17.62 4.95 19.76
CA GLU A 190 16.77 6.05 20.23
C GLU A 190 15.35 5.60 20.65
N ASP A 191 15.01 4.32 20.47
CA ASP A 191 13.70 3.72 20.79
C ASP A 191 12.50 4.52 20.23
N ARG A 192 12.63 5.05 19.00
CA ARG A 192 11.57 5.89 18.43
C ARG A 192 10.42 5.06 17.88
N MET A 193 9.24 5.67 17.89
CA MET A 193 8.04 5.10 17.27
C MET A 193 8.12 5.16 15.75
N ILE A 194 7.89 4.03 15.10
CA ILE A 194 7.86 3.90 13.63
C ILE A 194 6.43 4.18 13.14
N LEU A 195 6.07 5.47 13.05
CA LEU A 195 4.70 5.90 12.70
C LEU A 195 4.49 6.04 11.19
N VAL A 196 5.51 6.49 10.46
CA VAL A 196 5.47 6.72 9.01
C VAL A 196 6.44 5.75 8.35
N GLU A 197 6.03 4.50 8.22
CA GLU A 197 6.88 3.36 7.82
C GLU A 197 7.66 3.57 6.50
N SER A 198 7.14 4.40 5.58
CA SER A 198 7.83 4.72 4.33
C SER A 198 9.06 5.63 4.51
N ASN A 199 9.24 6.22 5.70
CA ASN A 199 10.42 7.02 6.04
C ASN A 199 11.52 6.20 6.73
N TRP A 200 11.29 4.90 6.92
CA TRP A 200 12.18 3.99 7.63
C TRP A 200 12.64 2.87 6.72
N GLN A 201 13.94 2.57 6.73
CA GLN A 201 14.56 1.48 5.98
C GLN A 201 14.87 0.30 6.89
N VAL A 202 14.65 -0.92 6.41
CA VAL A 202 14.94 -2.16 7.14
C VAL A 202 16.46 -2.41 7.15
N CYS A 203 17.02 -2.64 8.34
CA CYS A 203 18.43 -2.96 8.55
C CYS A 203 18.68 -4.46 8.63
N SER A 204 17.82 -5.18 9.34
CA SER A 204 17.85 -6.63 9.46
C SER A 204 16.43 -7.20 9.49
N GLN A 205 16.33 -8.48 9.14
CA GLN A 205 15.08 -9.22 9.10
C GLN A 205 15.28 -10.62 9.67
N ASP A 206 14.23 -11.12 10.31
CA ASP A 206 14.09 -12.51 10.73
C ASP A 206 12.63 -12.93 10.44
N PRO A 207 12.37 -14.01 9.68
CA PRO A 207 13.31 -14.90 9.01
C PRO A 207 14.28 -14.25 8.02
N ALA A 208 15.43 -14.89 7.80
CA ALA A 208 16.39 -14.47 6.78
C ALA A 208 15.82 -14.58 5.36
N PRO A 209 16.34 -13.82 4.38
CA PRO A 209 15.92 -13.93 2.99
C PRO A 209 15.98 -15.38 2.47
N GLY A 210 14.96 -15.79 1.73
CA GLY A 210 14.81 -17.15 1.20
C GLY A 210 14.25 -18.18 2.18
N ALA A 211 14.13 -17.86 3.47
CA ALA A 211 13.46 -18.75 4.43
C ALA A 211 12.00 -18.96 4.04
N LYS A 212 11.48 -20.17 4.28
CA LYS A 212 10.07 -20.48 4.02
C LYS A 212 9.17 -19.64 4.94
N LEU A 213 8.12 -19.04 4.40
CA LEU A 213 7.04 -18.42 5.17
C LEU A 213 5.97 -19.48 5.45
N ASP A 214 5.82 -19.88 6.72
CA ASP A 214 4.89 -20.92 7.18
C ASP A 214 4.00 -20.46 8.35
N GLY A 215 3.87 -19.15 8.53
CA GLY A 215 2.99 -18.51 9.53
C GLY A 215 3.72 -18.09 10.81
N GLN A 216 5.04 -18.23 10.84
CA GLN A 216 5.88 -17.69 11.90
C GLN A 216 5.85 -16.15 11.94
N PRO A 217 6.01 -15.52 13.13
CA PRO A 217 6.19 -14.08 13.23
C PRO A 217 7.43 -13.60 12.48
N VAL A 218 7.35 -12.38 11.96
CA VAL A 218 8.43 -11.68 11.27
C VAL A 218 8.89 -10.50 12.13
N ALA A 219 10.19 -10.36 12.29
CA ALA A 219 10.82 -9.25 12.98
C ALA A 219 11.72 -8.47 12.03
N PHE A 220 11.61 -7.14 12.08
CA PHE A 220 12.50 -6.22 11.40
C PHE A 220 13.18 -5.32 12.41
N THR A 221 14.43 -4.96 12.13
CA THR A 221 15.01 -3.73 12.68
C THR A 221 15.05 -2.67 11.61
N ALA A 222 14.89 -1.40 11.97
CA ALA A 222 14.84 -0.31 11.01
C ALA A 222 15.44 0.99 11.57
N VAL A 223 15.91 1.84 10.66
CA VAL A 223 16.36 3.22 10.94
C VAL A 223 15.69 4.17 9.95
N LYS A 224 15.76 5.48 10.14
CA LYS A 224 15.25 6.41 9.13
C LYS A 224 16.12 6.38 7.88
N PHE A 225 15.53 6.63 6.72
CA PHE A 225 16.33 6.83 5.51
C PHE A 225 17.38 7.94 5.72
N GLY A 226 18.63 7.65 5.35
CA GLY A 226 19.78 8.54 5.57
C GLY A 226 20.57 8.25 6.85
N GLU A 227 20.03 7.43 7.77
CA GLU A 227 20.78 6.89 8.90
C GLU A 227 21.47 5.57 8.52
N SER A 228 22.51 5.21 9.27
CA SER A 228 23.24 3.96 9.06
C SER A 228 22.56 2.78 9.74
N CYS A 229 22.50 1.68 9.00
CA CYS A 229 22.50 0.33 9.54
C CYS A 229 23.97 -0.12 9.70
#